data_AF-A0A936NU48-F1
#
_entry.id   AF-A0A936NU48-F1
#
_cell.length_a   1.000
_cell.length_b   1.000
_cell.length_c   1.000
_cell.angle_alpha   90.00
_cell.angle_beta   90.00
_cell.angle_gamma   90.00
#
_symmetry.space_group_name_H-M   'P 1'
#
loop_
_entity.id
_entity.type
_entity.pdbx_description
1 polymer ?
#
loop_
_entity_poly.entity_id
_entity_poly.type
_entity_poly.pdbx_seq_one_letter_code
_entity_poly.pdbx_strand_id
1 'polypeptide(L)'
;MKNSRIKMLVALLAIITTVQFFTSDVMGQGRRGRGRDRLSKAEVDRIIRNLEEATDEFKRVFDAEVDKTRLDGTSTEDRLWKQVKELENATDRLRSRFDRTDTWWETRAQVQDVLREARTLNGYVRGYRTTGRMKASWEAVRVRINMLADTFELPRLR
;
A
#
# COMPACT_ATOMS: atom_id res chain seq x y z
N MET A 1 22.13 -10.46 48.29
CA MET A 1 22.00 -9.24 47.45
C MET A 1 20.94 -9.48 46.38
N LYS A 2 19.87 -8.68 46.44
CA LYS A 2 18.96 -8.19 45.38
C LYS A 2 18.34 -9.16 44.34
N ASN A 3 17.10 -9.49 44.67
CA ASN A 3 15.94 -9.92 43.88
C ASN A 3 15.81 -9.39 42.43
N SER A 4 15.29 -10.26 41.56
CA SER A 4 13.97 -10.16 40.88
C SER A 4 13.94 -10.34 39.36
N ARG A 5 13.30 -11.45 38.96
CA ARG A 5 12.15 -11.55 38.03
C ARG A 5 12.25 -10.83 36.67
N ILE A 6 12.12 -11.59 35.58
CA ILE A 6 11.05 -11.48 34.56
C ILE A 6 11.55 -12.09 33.23
N LYS A 7 10.69 -12.96 32.70
CA LYS A 7 10.78 -13.67 31.42
C LYS A 7 10.76 -12.67 30.25
N MET A 8 11.45 -12.98 29.15
CA MET A 8 10.89 -12.72 27.83
C MET A 8 11.44 -13.70 26.78
N LEU A 9 10.62 -14.71 26.49
CA LEU A 9 10.51 -15.35 25.18
C LEU A 9 10.13 -14.27 24.16
N VAL A 10 10.76 -14.21 22.98
CA VAL A 10 10.05 -14.03 21.70
C VAL A 10 10.85 -14.69 20.57
N ALA A 11 10.25 -15.75 20.05
CA ALA A 11 10.33 -16.36 18.72
C ALA A 11 11.38 -15.86 17.71
N LEU A 12 12.32 -16.74 17.40
CA LEU A 12 12.93 -16.86 16.07
C LEU A 12 11.87 -17.40 15.10
N LEU A 13 11.18 -16.52 14.36
CA LEU A 13 10.43 -16.92 13.18
C LEU A 13 11.32 -16.69 11.95
N ALA A 14 11.95 -17.77 11.51
CA ALA A 14 12.52 -17.86 10.18
C ALA A 14 11.36 -17.80 9.18
N ILE A 15 11.17 -16.67 8.51
CA ILE A 15 10.27 -16.62 7.35
C ILE A 15 11.10 -17.02 6.14
N ILE A 16 11.14 -18.33 5.92
CA ILE A 16 11.52 -18.94 4.65
C ILE A 16 10.48 -18.46 3.63
N THR A 17 10.87 -17.56 2.74
CA THR A 17 10.06 -17.23 1.55
C THR A 17 10.41 -18.23 0.47
N THR A 18 9.74 -19.38 0.49
CA THR A 18 9.69 -20.28 -0.67
C THR A 18 8.91 -19.57 -1.78
N VAL A 19 9.62 -19.11 -2.81
CA VAL A 19 9.00 -18.74 -4.09
C VAL A 19 8.54 -20.04 -4.74
N GLN A 20 7.25 -20.36 -4.63
CA GLN A 20 6.66 -21.49 -5.35
C GLN A 20 6.32 -21.05 -6.78
N PHE A 21 7.04 -21.60 -7.75
CA PHE A 21 6.65 -21.58 -9.15
C PHE A 21 5.47 -22.54 -9.34
N PHE A 22 4.26 -22.02 -9.55
CA PHE A 22 3.13 -22.83 -9.99
C PHE A 22 3.22 -22.98 -11.52
N THR A 23 3.64 -24.15 -11.99
CA THR A 23 3.40 -24.58 -13.36
C THR A 23 1.97 -25.11 -13.47
N SER A 24 1.13 -24.43 -14.22
CA SER A 24 -0.21 -24.90 -14.56
C SER A 24 -0.20 -25.55 -15.95
N ASP A 25 -0.47 -26.86 -16.00
CA ASP A 25 -0.90 -27.55 -17.21
C ASP A 25 -2.22 -28.24 -16.93
N VAL A 26 -3.32 -27.75 -17.51
CA VAL A 26 -4.36 -28.51 -18.24
C VAL A 26 -5.18 -27.51 -19.08
N MET A 27 -4.93 -27.53 -20.39
CA MET A 27 -5.84 -27.45 -21.57
C MET A 27 -7.11 -26.57 -21.47
N GLY A 28 -7.44 -25.63 -22.35
CA GLY A 28 -6.85 -25.19 -23.60
C GLY A 28 -7.89 -24.39 -24.42
N GLN A 29 -7.49 -23.25 -24.98
CA GLN A 29 -7.76 -22.76 -26.35
C GLN A 29 -7.45 -21.27 -26.42
N GLY A 30 -6.58 -20.89 -27.36
CA GLY A 30 -6.41 -19.49 -27.78
C GLY A 30 -5.00 -18.88 -27.66
N ARG A 31 -3.94 -19.58 -28.06
CA ARG A 31 -2.65 -18.91 -28.34
C ARG A 31 -2.76 -18.06 -29.62
N ARG A 32 -3.04 -16.76 -29.52
CA ARG A 32 -2.67 -15.75 -30.53
C ARG A 32 -2.52 -14.35 -29.89
N GLY A 33 -1.27 -13.90 -29.76
CA GLY A 33 -0.93 -12.49 -29.52
C GLY A 33 0.20 -12.29 -28.52
N ARG A 34 1.42 -12.05 -29.00
CA ARG A 34 2.49 -11.41 -28.22
C ARG A 34 2.04 -9.97 -27.95
N GLY A 35 1.48 -9.69 -26.78
CA GLY A 35 1.04 -8.35 -26.41
C GLY A 35 0.66 -8.33 -24.94
N ARG A 36 1.57 -7.84 -24.09
CA ARG A 36 1.36 -7.38 -22.70
C ARG A 36 0.02 -7.86 -22.12
N ASP A 37 0.03 -9.04 -21.50
CA ASP A 37 -1.16 -9.66 -20.90
C ASP A 37 -1.88 -8.63 -20.03
N ARG A 38 -3.07 -8.19 -20.47
CA ARG A 38 -3.92 -7.29 -19.70
C ARG A 38 -4.34 -8.04 -18.45
N LEU A 39 -3.98 -7.55 -17.27
CA LEU A 39 -4.41 -8.12 -16.00
C LEU A 39 -5.93 -8.35 -16.02
N SER A 40 -6.35 -9.49 -15.49
CA SER A 40 -7.76 -9.79 -15.24
C SER A 40 -8.32 -8.89 -14.14
N LYS A 41 -9.64 -8.74 -14.10
CA LYS A 41 -10.32 -7.99 -13.03
C LYS A 41 -9.95 -8.55 -11.64
N ALA A 42 -9.83 -9.87 -11.50
CA ALA A 42 -9.45 -10.52 -10.24
C ALA A 42 -8.01 -10.19 -9.80
N GLU A 43 -7.09 -10.04 -10.75
CA GLU A 43 -5.72 -9.62 -10.42
C GLU A 43 -5.68 -8.16 -9.97
N VAL A 44 -6.41 -7.26 -10.65
CA VAL A 44 -6.51 -5.86 -10.24
C VAL A 44 -7.23 -5.72 -8.89
N ASP A 45 -8.27 -6.51 -8.65
CA ASP A 45 -8.99 -6.61 -7.36
C ASP A 45 -8.02 -6.88 -6.21
N ARG A 46 -7.13 -7.86 -6.39
CA ARG A 46 -6.12 -8.23 -5.40
C ARG A 46 -5.15 -7.10 -5.12
N ILE A 47 -4.71 -6.36 -6.15
CA ILE A 47 -3.82 -5.20 -5.97
C ILE A 47 -4.53 -4.10 -5.17
N ILE A 48 -5.81 -3.83 -5.45
CA ILE A 48 -6.60 -2.82 -4.75
C ILE A 48 -6.81 -3.19 -3.27
N ARG A 49 -7.18 -4.45 -2.97
CA ARG A 49 -7.32 -4.92 -1.58
C ARG A 49 -6.00 -4.81 -0.80
N ASN A 50 -4.91 -5.26 -1.41
CA ASN A 50 -3.59 -5.15 -0.81
C ASN A 50 -3.19 -3.69 -0.54
N LEU A 51 -3.65 -2.75 -1.38
CA LEU A 51 -3.41 -1.31 -1.21
C LEU A 51 -4.24 -0.73 -0.05
N GLU A 52 -5.52 -1.08 0.04
CA GLU A 52 -6.40 -0.69 1.15
C GLU A 52 -5.80 -1.17 2.49
N GLU A 53 -5.46 -2.45 2.60
CA GLU A 53 -4.82 -3.02 3.78
C GLU A 53 -3.50 -2.31 4.16
N ALA A 54 -2.66 -2.02 3.16
CA ALA A 54 -1.40 -1.32 3.39
C ALA A 54 -1.62 0.15 3.82
N THR A 55 -2.66 0.80 3.31
CA THR A 55 -3.00 2.18 3.64
C THR A 55 -3.57 2.28 5.05
N ASP A 56 -4.42 1.34 5.45
CA ASP A 56 -4.89 1.20 6.83
C ASP A 56 -3.75 1.00 7.81
N GLU A 57 -2.83 0.09 7.47
CA GLU A 57 -1.65 -0.16 8.30
C GLU A 57 -0.74 1.07 8.38
N PHE A 58 -0.54 1.76 7.26
CA PHE A 58 0.22 3.01 7.26
C PHE A 58 -0.45 4.07 8.15
N LYS A 59 -1.77 4.21 8.11
CA LYS A 59 -2.53 5.12 8.99
C LYS A 59 -2.33 4.80 10.46
N ARG A 60 -2.44 3.53 10.86
CA ARG A 60 -2.17 3.08 12.24
C ARG A 60 -0.73 3.33 12.67
N VAL A 61 0.23 3.02 11.79
CA VAL A 61 1.66 3.26 12.07
C VAL A 61 1.95 4.75 12.16
N PHE A 62 1.34 5.58 11.32
CA PHE A 62 1.51 7.02 11.36
C PHE A 62 1.07 7.58 12.71
N ASP A 63 -0.15 7.25 13.14
CA ASP A 63 -0.72 7.62 14.45
C ASP A 63 0.18 7.19 15.61
N ALA A 64 0.68 5.94 15.59
CA ALA A 64 1.51 5.41 16.66
C ALA A 64 2.97 5.92 16.69
N GLU A 65 3.45 6.53 15.61
CA GLU A 65 4.87 6.88 15.45
C GLU A 65 5.11 8.38 15.28
N VAL A 66 4.12 9.17 14.89
CA VAL A 66 4.30 10.61 14.62
C VAL A 66 4.67 11.40 15.88
N ASP A 67 4.08 11.05 17.03
CA ASP A 67 4.38 11.59 18.36
C ASP A 67 5.85 11.34 18.79
N LYS A 68 6.52 10.35 18.19
CA LYS A 68 7.93 10.03 18.48
C LYS A 68 8.90 10.86 17.64
N THR A 69 8.38 11.71 16.77
CA THR A 69 9.16 12.54 15.86
C THR A 69 9.17 14.00 16.33
N ARG A 70 9.88 14.86 15.59
CA ARG A 70 9.87 16.31 15.84
C ARG A 70 8.58 16.99 15.35
N LEU A 71 7.63 16.23 14.82
CA LEU A 71 6.35 16.74 14.33
C LEU A 71 5.28 16.77 15.42
N ASP A 72 5.50 16.07 16.53
CA ASP A 72 4.58 16.00 17.68
C ASP A 72 4.09 17.39 18.11
N GLY A 73 2.77 17.56 18.12
CA GLY A 73 2.07 18.78 18.52
C GLY A 73 2.22 19.95 17.54
N THR A 74 2.69 19.71 16.31
CA THR A 74 2.87 20.77 15.31
C THR A 74 1.73 20.82 14.31
N SER A 75 1.49 22.00 13.72
CA SER A 75 0.55 22.15 12.60
C SER A 75 0.93 21.35 11.34
N THR A 76 2.18 20.86 11.28
CA THR A 76 2.63 19.96 10.21
C THR A 76 2.12 18.55 10.44
N GLU A 77 2.11 18.07 11.68
CA GLU A 77 1.48 16.79 12.03
C GLU A 77 -0.01 16.79 11.67
N ASP A 78 -0.77 17.80 12.10
CA ASP A 78 -2.21 17.91 11.78
C ASP A 78 -2.48 17.83 10.28
N ARG A 79 -1.68 18.55 9.49
CA ARG A 79 -1.78 18.56 8.03
C ARG A 79 -1.48 17.19 7.44
N LEU A 80 -0.47 16.49 7.96
CA LEU A 80 -0.09 15.16 7.50
C LEU A 80 -1.14 14.13 7.89
N TRP A 81 -1.65 14.18 9.12
CA TRP A 81 -2.73 13.32 9.57
C TRP A 81 -3.98 13.47 8.70
N LYS A 82 -4.35 14.70 8.35
CA LYS A 82 -5.42 14.93 7.38
C LYS A 82 -5.10 14.29 6.02
N GLN A 83 -3.88 14.44 5.52
CA GLN A 83 -3.50 13.86 4.23
C GLN A 83 -3.50 12.32 4.26
N VAL A 84 -3.10 11.69 5.37
CA VAL A 84 -3.19 10.23 5.59
C VAL A 84 -4.65 9.78 5.51
N LYS A 85 -5.56 10.50 6.16
CA LYS A 85 -7.01 10.23 6.08
C LYS A 85 -7.56 10.41 4.67
N GLU A 86 -7.14 11.44 3.93
CA GLU A 86 -7.59 11.63 2.55
C GLU A 86 -7.10 10.51 1.62
N LEU A 87 -5.89 9.99 1.85
CA LEU A 87 -5.38 8.85 1.10
C LEU A 87 -6.21 7.58 1.37
N GLU A 88 -6.48 7.27 2.65
CA GLU A 88 -7.34 6.14 3.02
C GLU A 88 -8.75 6.30 2.42
N ASN A 89 -9.38 7.46 2.60
CA ASN A 89 -10.69 7.73 2.00
C ASN A 89 -10.67 7.55 0.46
N ALA A 90 -9.57 7.92 -0.21
CA ALA A 90 -9.43 7.71 -1.65
C ALA A 90 -9.28 6.22 -2.01
N THR A 91 -8.55 5.43 -1.23
CA THR A 91 -8.43 3.99 -1.44
C THR A 91 -9.75 3.26 -1.20
N ASP A 92 -10.52 3.67 -0.19
CA ASP A 92 -11.84 3.12 0.10
C ASP A 92 -12.82 3.43 -1.03
N ARG A 93 -12.81 4.66 -1.53
CA ARG A 93 -13.61 5.03 -2.71
C ARG A 93 -13.22 4.24 -3.95
N LEU A 94 -11.92 4.00 -4.17
CA LEU A 94 -11.44 3.15 -5.25
C LEU A 94 -11.98 1.73 -5.11
N ARG A 95 -11.82 1.11 -3.93
CA ARG A 95 -12.32 -0.24 -3.61
C ARG A 95 -13.83 -0.34 -3.88
N SER A 96 -14.57 0.58 -3.28
CA SER A 96 -16.03 0.66 -3.38
C SER A 96 -16.48 0.83 -4.84
N ARG A 97 -15.83 1.70 -5.63
CA ARG A 97 -16.16 1.87 -7.04
C ARG A 97 -15.84 0.61 -7.86
N PHE A 98 -14.69 0.00 -7.61
CA PHE A 98 -14.22 -1.19 -8.32
C PHE A 98 -15.19 -2.36 -8.19
N ASP A 99 -15.73 -2.56 -6.99
CA ASP A 99 -16.72 -3.60 -6.70
C ASP A 99 -18.05 -3.40 -7.46
N ARG A 100 -18.32 -2.19 -7.96
CA ARG A 100 -19.56 -1.84 -8.67
C ARG A 100 -19.40 -1.69 -10.19
N THR A 101 -18.19 -1.80 -10.71
CA THR A 101 -17.90 -1.67 -12.15
C THR A 101 -17.69 -3.02 -12.78
N ASP A 102 -17.99 -3.17 -14.08
CA ASP A 102 -17.84 -4.46 -14.77
C ASP A 102 -16.38 -4.73 -15.13
N THR A 103 -15.67 -3.70 -15.58
CA THR A 103 -14.26 -3.78 -15.96
C THR A 103 -13.39 -2.98 -15.00
N TRP A 104 -12.14 -3.41 -14.83
CA TRP A 104 -11.20 -2.70 -13.97
C TRP A 104 -10.85 -1.30 -14.50
N TRP A 105 -10.87 -1.09 -15.82
CA TRP A 105 -10.49 0.17 -16.44
C TRP A 105 -11.41 1.34 -16.05
N GLU A 106 -12.68 1.06 -15.72
CA GLU A 106 -13.65 2.07 -15.32
C GLU A 106 -13.28 2.82 -14.03
N THR A 107 -12.38 2.28 -13.21
CA THR A 107 -11.92 2.92 -11.97
C THR A 107 -10.66 3.76 -12.14
N ARG A 108 -10.22 4.00 -13.39
CA ARG A 108 -9.01 4.77 -13.67
C ARG A 108 -9.00 6.15 -13.02
N ALA A 109 -10.14 6.82 -12.96
CA ALA A 109 -10.27 8.12 -12.30
C ALA A 109 -10.00 8.03 -10.79
N GLN A 110 -10.48 6.99 -10.12
CA GLN A 110 -10.22 6.77 -8.69
C GLN A 110 -8.75 6.43 -8.43
N VAL A 111 -8.08 5.73 -9.34
CA VAL A 111 -6.63 5.51 -9.24
C VAL A 111 -5.85 6.83 -9.39
N GLN A 112 -6.32 7.75 -10.24
CA GLN A 112 -5.75 9.10 -10.33
C GLN A 112 -5.92 9.89 -9.03
N ASP A 113 -7.06 9.75 -8.36
CA ASP A 113 -7.31 10.37 -7.05
C ASP A 113 -6.34 9.84 -5.99
N VAL A 114 -6.20 8.52 -5.87
CA VAL A 114 -5.24 7.89 -4.95
C VAL A 114 -3.81 8.38 -5.22
N LEU A 115 -3.39 8.45 -6.49
CA LEU A 115 -2.08 8.97 -6.87
C LEU A 115 -1.90 10.43 -6.49
N ARG A 116 -2.94 11.27 -6.61
CA ARG A 116 -2.87 12.68 -6.22
C ARG A 116 -2.63 12.81 -4.72
N GLU A 117 -3.42 12.13 -3.88
CA GLU A 117 -3.26 12.20 -2.42
C GLU A 117 -1.90 11.64 -1.97
N ALA A 118 -1.44 10.57 -2.60
CA ALA A 118 -0.17 9.95 -2.26
C ALA A 118 1.06 10.80 -2.64
N ARG A 119 1.00 11.63 -3.69
CA ARG A 119 2.11 12.52 -4.09
C ARG A 119 2.45 13.52 -2.99
N THR A 120 1.43 14.08 -2.34
CA THR A 120 1.62 15.02 -1.24
C THR A 120 2.36 14.33 -0.09
N LEU A 121 1.88 13.17 0.36
CA LEU A 121 2.51 12.38 1.44
C LEU A 121 3.94 11.93 1.11
N ASN A 122 4.20 11.54 -0.13
CA ASN A 122 5.47 11.00 -0.56
C ASN A 122 6.65 11.97 -0.30
N GLY A 123 6.44 13.27 -0.55
CA GLY A 123 7.47 14.28 -0.27
C GLY A 123 7.83 14.36 1.21
N TYR A 124 6.84 14.23 2.09
CA TYR A 124 7.06 14.29 3.53
C TYR A 124 7.77 13.06 4.07
N VAL A 125 7.28 11.86 3.75
CA VAL A 125 7.87 10.63 4.31
C VAL A 125 9.32 10.43 3.85
N ARG A 126 9.67 10.90 2.65
CA ARG A 126 11.03 10.86 2.12
C ARG A 126 11.93 11.98 2.65
N GLY A 127 11.38 13.16 2.93
CA GLY A 127 12.14 14.36 3.32
C GLY A 127 12.41 14.52 4.81
N TYR A 128 11.52 14.03 5.70
CA TYR A 128 11.63 14.23 7.14
C TYR A 128 12.28 13.03 7.86
N ARG A 129 12.74 13.26 9.11
CA ARG A 129 13.21 12.21 10.03
C ARG A 129 12.02 11.40 10.57
N THR A 130 11.37 10.65 9.69
CA THR A 130 10.35 9.65 10.04
C THR A 130 11.01 8.41 10.64
N THR A 131 10.26 7.66 11.45
CA THR A 131 10.75 6.43 12.06
C THR A 131 10.94 5.33 11.01
N GLY A 132 11.77 4.33 11.31
CA GLY A 132 11.98 3.20 10.38
C GLY A 132 10.68 2.45 10.06
N ARG A 133 9.79 2.33 11.04
CA ARG A 133 8.48 1.68 10.88
C ARG A 133 7.58 2.45 9.92
N MET A 134 7.49 3.77 10.09
CA MET A 134 6.69 4.64 9.22
C MET A 134 7.20 4.62 7.77
N LYS A 135 8.52 4.55 7.56
CA LYS A 135 9.10 4.39 6.22
C LYS A 135 8.75 3.05 5.58
N ALA A 136 8.83 1.97 6.35
CA ALA A 136 8.53 0.62 5.86
C ALA A 136 7.05 0.47 5.48
N SER A 137 6.13 0.95 6.31
CA SER A 137 4.69 0.92 5.99
C SER A 137 4.35 1.82 4.79
N TRP A 138 4.97 2.99 4.69
CA TRP A 138 4.81 3.85 3.51
C TRP A 138 5.32 3.19 2.23
N GLU A 139 6.47 2.51 2.27
CA GLU A 139 6.99 1.82 1.10
C GLU A 139 6.05 0.70 0.64
N ALA A 140 5.41 -0.01 1.56
CA ALA A 140 4.38 -0.99 1.23
C ALA A 140 3.22 -0.37 0.44
N VAL A 141 2.74 0.81 0.83
CA VAL A 141 1.72 1.59 0.10
C VAL A 141 2.23 2.00 -1.28
N ARG A 142 3.41 2.62 -1.35
CA ARG A 142 4.00 3.13 -2.61
C ARG A 142 4.15 2.04 -3.68
N VAL A 143 4.63 0.86 -3.30
CA VAL A 143 4.81 -0.26 -4.23
C VAL A 143 3.48 -0.63 -4.90
N ARG A 144 2.40 -0.70 -4.12
CA ARG A 144 1.06 -1.08 -4.61
C ARG A 144 0.42 0.03 -5.44
N ILE A 145 0.59 1.30 -5.05
CA ILE A 145 0.17 2.44 -5.87
C ILE A 145 0.91 2.43 -7.22
N ASN A 146 2.21 2.11 -7.23
CA ASN A 146 2.97 2.03 -8.47
C ASN A 146 2.55 0.85 -9.36
N MET A 147 2.17 -0.30 -8.78
CA MET A 147 1.55 -1.40 -9.53
C MET A 147 0.25 -0.98 -10.21
N LEU A 148 -0.62 -0.23 -9.51
CA LEU A 148 -1.82 0.35 -10.12
C LEU A 148 -1.47 1.39 -11.18
N ALA A 149 -0.49 2.25 -10.93
CA ALA A 149 -0.05 3.24 -11.90
C ALA A 149 0.40 2.59 -13.21
N ASP A 150 1.17 1.50 -13.13
CA ASP A 150 1.57 0.72 -14.30
C ASP A 150 0.36 0.09 -15.02
N THR A 151 -0.54 -0.52 -14.25
CA THR A 151 -1.74 -1.21 -14.76
C THR A 151 -2.67 -0.25 -15.51
N PHE A 152 -2.85 0.96 -14.98
CA PHE A 152 -3.77 1.97 -15.51
C PHE A 152 -3.09 2.98 -16.44
N GLU A 153 -1.82 2.76 -16.78
CA GLU A 153 -1.01 3.64 -17.64
C GLU A 153 -1.00 5.09 -17.12
N LEU A 154 -0.64 5.24 -15.84
CA LEU A 154 -0.58 6.50 -15.10
C LEU A 154 0.85 6.79 -14.63
N PRO A 155 1.19 8.07 -14.38
CA PRO A 155 2.51 8.41 -13.86
C PRO A 155 2.73 7.87 -12.44
N ARG A 156 3.79 7.08 -12.27
CA ARG A 156 4.27 6.55 -10.98
C ARG A 156 4.55 7.64 -9.95
N LEU A 157 4.48 7.26 -8.67
CA LEU A 157 5.05 8.02 -7.57
C LEU A 157 6.59 7.94 -7.63
N ARG A 158 7.26 9.09 -7.64
CA ARG A 158 8.73 9.18 -7.72
C ARG A 158 9.42 9.13 -6.37
#